data_AF-A0A0G1L1V5-F1
#
_entry.id   AF-A0A0G1L1V5-F1
#
_cell.length_a   1.000
_cell.length_b   1.000
_cell.length_c   1.000
_cell.angle_alpha   90.00
_cell.angle_beta   90.00
_cell.angle_gamma   90.00
#
_symmetry.space_group_name_H-M   'P 1'
#
loop_
_entity.id
_entity.type
_entity.pdbx_description
1 polymer ?
#
loop_
_entity_poly.entity_id
_entity_poly.type
_entity_poly.pdbx_seq_one_letter_code
_entity_poly.pdbx_strand_id
1 'polypeptide(L)'
;MLYIVATPIGNLEDISIRAINVLSNADLILAEDTRVTRVLLERYNINKQLVAYHQHSDEKKIIEIANWLKEGKKIALVSDAGTPGINDPGNYLISQLLGAVPDLKVVPIPKSRAHSRTERGYCRAFNLWLFHGPVCLSGFSAP
;
A
#
# COMPACT_ATOMS: atom_id res chain seq x y z
N MET A 1 3.96 -9.67 6.24
CA MET A 1 3.34 -9.45 4.89
C MET A 1 2.86 -8.02 4.83
N LEU A 2 3.21 -7.27 3.79
CA LEU A 2 2.78 -5.88 3.62
C LEU A 2 1.78 -5.77 2.45
N TYR A 3 0.60 -5.24 2.72
CA TYR A 3 -0.37 -4.87 1.70
C TYR A 3 -0.33 -3.37 1.46
N ILE A 4 -0.38 -2.94 0.20
CA ILE A 4 -0.47 -1.52 -0.16
C ILE A 4 -1.84 -1.29 -0.75
N VAL A 5 -2.67 -0.56 -0.03
CA VAL A 5 -4.05 -0.28 -0.41
C VAL A 5 -4.14 1.17 -0.86
N ALA A 6 -4.47 1.35 -2.12
CA ALA A 6 -4.67 2.67 -2.69
C ALA A 6 -6.06 3.22 -2.30
N THR A 7 -6.14 4.35 -1.59
CA THR A 7 -7.43 5.01 -1.29
C THR A 7 -7.98 5.75 -2.49
N PRO A 8 -9.27 5.64 -2.83
CA PRO A 8 -9.84 6.47 -3.88
C PRO A 8 -9.74 7.94 -3.46
N ILE A 9 -9.15 8.78 -4.32
CA ILE A 9 -9.04 10.22 -4.08
C ILE A 9 -10.48 10.78 -4.11
N GLY A 10 -11.02 11.06 -2.93
CA GLY A 10 -12.30 11.76 -2.76
C GLY A 10 -13.58 10.93 -2.68
N ASN A 11 -13.57 9.61 -2.94
CA ASN A 11 -14.77 8.78 -2.77
C ASN A 11 -14.50 7.44 -2.05
N LEU A 12 -14.83 7.39 -0.76
CA LEU A 12 -14.70 6.19 0.07
C LEU A 12 -15.54 4.98 -0.42
N GLU A 13 -16.54 5.22 -1.29
CA GLU A 13 -17.40 4.18 -1.87
C GLU A 13 -16.76 3.48 -3.07
N ASP A 14 -15.69 4.05 -3.64
CA ASP A 14 -15.00 3.47 -4.81
C ASP A 14 -13.85 2.53 -4.39
N ILE A 15 -13.87 2.05 -3.14
CA ILE A 15 -12.93 1.05 -2.64
C ILE A 15 -13.31 -0.34 -3.16
N SER A 16 -12.32 -1.12 -3.56
CA SER A 16 -12.57 -2.48 -4.05
C SER A 16 -12.91 -3.44 -2.90
N ILE A 17 -13.75 -4.45 -3.18
CA ILE A 17 -14.04 -5.55 -2.24
C ILE A 17 -12.73 -6.23 -1.79
N ARG A 18 -11.75 -6.33 -2.69
CA ARG A 18 -10.42 -6.87 -2.38
C ARG A 18 -9.71 -6.03 -1.32
N ALA A 19 -9.77 -4.70 -1.40
CA ALA A 19 -9.20 -3.81 -0.41
C ALA A 19 -9.90 -3.95 0.95
N ILE A 20 -11.24 -4.01 0.98
CA ILE A 20 -12.01 -4.23 2.22
C ILE A 20 -11.59 -5.53 2.91
N ASN A 21 -11.46 -6.62 2.14
CA ASN A 21 -11.02 -7.92 2.65
C ASN A 21 -9.59 -7.86 3.22
N VAL A 22 -8.68 -7.16 2.53
CA VAL A 22 -7.31 -6.97 3.03
C VAL A 22 -7.29 -6.18 4.33
N LEU A 23 -8.01 -5.07 4.41
CA LEU A 23 -8.09 -4.24 5.62
C LEU A 23 -8.69 -5.02 6.80
N SER A 24 -9.70 -5.86 6.54
CA SER A 24 -10.34 -6.70 7.56
C SER A 24 -9.44 -7.83 8.05
N ASN A 25 -8.55 -8.35 7.20
CA ASN A 25 -7.63 -9.44 7.54
C ASN A 25 -6.24 -8.96 8.02
N ALA A 26 -5.97 -7.66 7.95
CA ALA A 26 -4.77 -7.08 8.50
C ALA A 26 -4.80 -7.11 10.04
N ASP A 27 -3.63 -7.25 10.65
CA ASP A 27 -3.46 -7.08 12.10
C ASP A 27 -3.37 -5.60 12.45
N LEU A 28 -2.74 -4.83 11.57
CA LEU A 28 -2.50 -3.40 11.74
C LEU A 28 -2.67 -2.65 10.43
N ILE A 29 -3.23 -1.46 10.51
CA ILE A 29 -3.44 -0.57 9.38
C ILE A 29 -2.58 0.68 9.58
N LEU A 30 -1.61 0.86 8.69
CA LEU A 30 -0.87 2.11 8.56
C LEU A 30 -1.65 3.04 7.66
N ALA A 31 -1.86 4.29 8.06
CA ALA A 31 -2.56 5.26 7.23
C ALA A 31 -1.81 6.59 7.20
N GLU A 32 -1.73 7.17 6.01
CA GLU A 32 -1.28 8.54 5.84
C GLU A 32 -2.27 9.51 6.45
N ASP A 33 -3.53 9.51 6.00
CA ASP A 33 -4.59 10.25 6.69
C ASP A 33 -5.46 9.31 7.54
N THR A 34 -5.21 9.33 8.85
CA THR A 34 -6.00 8.56 9.81
C THR A 34 -7.45 9.03 9.94
N ARG A 35 -7.76 10.29 9.59
CA ARG A 35 -9.13 10.81 9.65
C ARG A 35 -9.97 10.19 8.54
N VAL A 36 -9.46 10.20 7.31
CA VAL A 36 -10.11 9.60 6.14
C VAL A 36 -10.21 8.09 6.31
N THR A 37 -9.13 7.44 6.73
CA THR A 37 -9.10 6.00 6.91
C THR A 37 -10.01 5.55 8.05
N ARG A 38 -10.13 6.31 9.13
CA ARG A 38 -11.07 5.97 10.21
C ARG A 38 -12.52 6.00 9.76
N VAL A 39 -12.94 7.01 8.98
CA VAL A 39 -14.30 7.07 8.41
C VAL A 39 -14.56 5.87 7.49
N LEU A 40 -13.57 5.47 6.70
CA LEU A 40 -13.64 4.27 5.86
C LEU A 40 -13.86 3.01 6.71
N LEU A 41 -13.02 2.81 7.73
CA LEU A 41 -13.10 1.63 8.60
C LEU A 41 -14.43 1.58 9.37
N GLU A 42 -14.91 2.72 9.89
CA GLU A 42 -16.21 2.83 10.55
C GLU A 42 -17.36 2.47 9.60
N ARG A 43 -17.35 2.99 8.36
CA ARG A 43 -18.37 2.69 7.34
C ARG A 43 -18.46 1.20 7.00
N TYR A 44 -17.33 0.51 6.94
CA TYR A 44 -17.27 -0.93 6.65
C TYR A 44 -17.23 -1.80 7.92
N ASN A 45 -17.45 -1.19 9.10
CA ASN A 45 -17.49 -1.87 10.39
C ASN A 45 -16.21 -2.68 10.71
N ILE A 46 -15.06 -2.17 10.25
CA ILE A 46 -13.73 -2.77 10.43
C ILE A 46 -13.09 -2.19 11.70
N ASN A 47 -12.97 -3.00 12.75
CA ASN A 47 -12.27 -2.62 13.98
C ASN A 47 -10.84 -3.16 13.98
N LYS A 48 -9.88 -2.31 13.61
CA LYS A 48 -8.45 -2.64 13.54
C LYS A 48 -7.59 -1.51 14.10
N GLN A 49 -6.40 -1.87 14.57
CA GLN A 49 -5.44 -0.89 15.07
C GLN A 49 -4.99 0.01 13.90
N LEU A 50 -5.31 1.29 13.99
CA LEU A 50 -4.93 2.31 13.03
C LEU A 50 -3.72 3.08 13.56
N VAL A 51 -2.65 3.15 12.76
CA VAL A 51 -1.42 3.84 13.10
C VAL A 51 -1.09 4.85 12.01
N ALA A 52 -0.88 6.12 12.41
CA ALA A 52 -0.47 7.17 11.47
C ALA A 52 0.96 6.93 10.95
N TYR A 53 1.14 6.97 9.64
CA TYR A 53 2.44 6.92 8.97
C TYR A 53 2.52 7.97 7.86
N HIS A 54 3.50 8.86 7.96
CA HIS A 54 3.81 9.87 6.95
C HIS A 54 5.25 9.73 6.45
N GLN A 55 5.60 10.31 5.29
CA GLN A 55 6.99 10.36 4.79
C GLN A 55 8.01 10.92 5.80
N HIS A 56 7.58 11.86 6.65
CA HIS A 56 8.40 12.45 7.71
C HIS A 56 8.36 11.67 9.03
N SER A 57 7.84 10.44 9.02
CA SER A 57 7.84 9.62 10.24
C SER A 57 9.28 9.29 10.62
N ASP A 58 9.57 9.36 11.91
CA ASP A 58 10.88 9.02 12.45
C ASP A 58 11.33 7.63 12.01
N GLU A 59 12.63 7.46 11.75
CA GLU A 59 13.25 6.15 11.42
C GLU A 59 12.90 5.06 12.45
N LYS A 60 12.70 5.46 13.71
CA LYS A 60 12.22 4.56 14.78
C LYS A 60 10.93 3.83 14.41
N LYS A 61 10.01 4.52 13.73
CA LYS A 61 8.72 3.95 13.31
C LYS A 61 8.89 2.95 12.17
N ILE A 62 9.85 3.20 11.27
CA ILE A 62 10.21 2.25 10.21
C ILE A 62 10.77 0.97 10.81
N ILE A 63 11.65 1.10 11.82
CA ILE A 63 12.21 -0.05 12.55
C ILE A 63 11.09 -0.83 13.28
N GLU A 64 10.16 -0.14 13.92
CA GLU A 64 9.01 -0.76 14.57
C GLU A 64 8.14 -1.55 13.58
N ILE A 65 7.83 -0.96 12.42
CA ILE A 65 7.09 -1.63 11.34
C ILE A 65 7.87 -2.85 10.83
N ALA A 66 9.19 -2.73 10.67
CA ALA A 66 10.03 -3.86 10.25
C ALA A 66 9.99 -5.01 11.28
N ASN A 67 10.00 -4.70 12.58
CA ASN A 67 9.90 -5.69 13.63
C ASN A 67 8.55 -6.42 13.59
N TRP A 68 7.43 -5.70 13.44
CA TRP A 68 6.12 -6.33 13.27
C TRP A 68 6.05 -7.23 12.04
N LEU A 69 6.70 -6.84 10.93
CA LEU A 69 6.77 -7.68 9.75
C LEU A 69 7.62 -8.95 9.97
N LYS A 70 8.72 -8.84 10.73
CA LYS A 70 9.55 -9.98 11.14
C LYS A 70 8.82 -10.93 12.10
N GLU A 71 7.95 -10.40 12.96
CA GLU A 71 7.03 -11.17 13.80
C GLU A 71 5.94 -11.90 12.99
N GLY A 72 5.87 -11.67 11.67
CA GLY A 72 4.89 -12.30 10.79
C GLY A 72 3.54 -11.58 10.70
N LYS A 73 3.42 -10.38 11.27
CA LYS A 73 2.17 -9.61 11.20
C LYS A 73 1.82 -9.23 9.77
N LYS A 74 0.51 -9.17 9.51
CA LYS A 74 -0.09 -8.66 8.27
C LYS A 74 -0.38 -7.17 8.45
N ILE A 75 0.33 -6.34 7.71
CA ILE A 75 0.19 -4.89 7.80
C ILE A 75 -0.42 -4.40 6.50
N ALA A 76 -1.44 -3.54 6.57
CA ALA A 76 -1.99 -2.84 5.42
C ALA A 76 -1.62 -1.36 5.47
N LEU A 77 -0.87 -0.89 4.48
CA LEU A 77 -0.58 0.52 4.27
C LEU A 77 -1.64 1.14 3.37
N VAL A 78 -2.38 2.09 3.92
CA VAL A 78 -3.34 2.93 3.22
C VAL A 78 -2.67 4.24 2.85
N SER A 79 -2.53 4.48 1.55
CA SER A 79 -1.96 5.72 1.01
C SER A 79 -2.71 6.12 -0.25
N ASP A 80 -2.67 7.41 -0.57
CA ASP A 80 -3.32 7.96 -1.76
C ASP A 80 -2.66 7.54 -3.09
N ALA A 81 -1.60 6.74 -3.02
CA ALA A 81 -0.86 6.15 -4.13
C ALA A 81 -1.77 5.40 -5.14
N GLY A 82 -2.29 6.13 -6.13
CA GLY A 82 -3.00 5.57 -7.28
C GLY A 82 -2.06 4.99 -8.34
N THR A 83 -0.76 5.26 -8.27
CA THR A 83 0.14 5.02 -9.39
C THR A 83 1.55 4.69 -8.91
N PRO A 84 2.14 3.54 -9.30
CA PRO A 84 3.55 3.27 -9.02
C PRO A 84 4.41 4.27 -9.79
N GLY A 85 5.34 4.95 -9.12
CA GLY A 85 6.51 5.57 -9.75
C GLY A 85 6.69 7.08 -9.62
N ILE A 86 5.81 7.84 -8.95
CA ILE A 86 5.96 9.30 -8.85
C ILE A 86 5.66 9.77 -7.42
N ASN A 87 6.71 10.03 -6.63
CA ASN A 87 6.67 10.80 -5.38
C ASN A 87 5.66 10.37 -4.30
N ASP A 88 5.57 9.08 -3.99
CA ASP A 88 4.70 8.61 -2.90
C ASP A 88 5.49 8.27 -1.61
N PRO A 89 5.00 8.67 -0.42
CA PRO A 89 5.59 8.35 0.88
C PRO A 89 5.75 6.83 1.10
N GLY A 90 4.90 6.02 0.46
CA GLY A 90 4.96 4.56 0.51
C GLY A 90 6.26 3.99 -0.07
N ASN A 91 6.87 4.64 -1.07
CA ASN A 91 8.06 4.11 -1.74
C ASN A 91 9.28 4.07 -0.81
N TYR A 92 9.46 5.14 -0.02
CA TYR A 92 10.54 5.21 0.95
C TYR A 92 10.38 4.14 2.04
N LEU A 93 9.16 3.96 2.57
CA LEU A 93 8.89 2.90 3.54
C LEU A 93 9.24 1.52 2.96
N ILE A 94 8.76 1.22 1.75
CA ILE A 94 8.96 -0.07 1.11
C ILE A 94 10.45 -0.34 0.89
N SER A 95 11.23 0.63 0.41
CA SER A 95 12.67 0.42 0.17
C SER A 95 13.42 0.11 1.46
N GLN A 96 13.10 0.82 2.56
CA GLN A 96 13.69 0.56 3.87
C GLN A 96 13.31 -0.84 4.39
N LEU A 97 12.04 -1.23 4.21
CA LEU A 97 11.55 -2.52 4.68
C LEU A 97 12.09 -3.70 3.87
N LEU A 98 12.28 -3.55 2.55
CA LEU A 98 12.93 -4.57 1.71
C LEU A 98 14.39 -4.79 2.10
N GLY A 99 15.11 -3.73 2.50
CA GLY A 99 16.46 -3.86 3.04
C GLY A 99 16.50 -4.50 4.43
N ALA A 100 15.49 -4.25 5.26
CA ALA A 100 15.44 -4.73 6.64
C ALA A 100 14.84 -6.15 6.80
N VAL A 101 14.04 -6.61 5.83
CA VAL A 101 13.27 -7.86 5.87
C VAL A 101 13.43 -8.62 4.54
N PRO A 102 14.35 -9.60 4.46
CA PRO A 102 14.70 -10.28 3.21
C PRO A 102 13.52 -10.99 2.51
N ASP A 103 12.59 -11.54 3.29
CA ASP A 103 11.44 -12.31 2.78
C ASP A 103 10.14 -11.50 2.77
N LEU A 104 10.25 -10.17 2.73
CA LEU A 104 9.07 -9.31 2.76
C LEU A 104 8.25 -9.45 1.48
N LYS A 105 7.09 -10.08 1.62
CA LYS A 105 6.09 -10.10 0.56
C LYS A 105 5.25 -8.81 0.60
N VAL A 106 5.36 -8.04 -0.49
CA VAL A 106 4.61 -6.81 -0.73
C VAL A 106 3.51 -7.08 -1.76
N VAL A 107 2.26 -6.76 -1.43
CA VAL A 107 1.09 -7.03 -2.28
C VAL A 107 0.31 -5.73 -2.52
N PRO A 108 0.33 -5.19 -3.74
CA PRO A 108 -0.38 -3.96 -4.03
C PRO A 108 -1.85 -4.25 -4.41
N ILE A 109 -2.75 -3.43 -3.89
CA ILE A 109 -4.20 -3.46 -4.11
C ILE A 109 -4.59 -2.16 -4.83
N PRO A 110 -4.85 -2.21 -6.15
CA PRO A 110 -5.15 -1.02 -6.93
C PRO A 110 -6.54 -0.46 -6.59
N LYS A 111 -6.76 0.81 -6.97
CA LYS A 111 -8.06 1.48 -6.93
C LYS A 111 -9.02 0.82 -7.92
N SER A 112 -10.31 0.83 -7.59
CA SER A 112 -11.41 0.28 -8.43
C SER A 112 -11.41 0.85 -9.86
N ARG A 113 -10.99 2.12 -10.03
CA ARG A 113 -10.90 2.81 -11.33
C ARG A 113 -9.48 2.93 -11.90
N ALA A 114 -8.74 1.83 -12.00
CA ALA A 114 -7.59 1.80 -12.92
C ALA A 114 -8.09 1.81 -14.39
N HIS A 115 -8.57 2.97 -14.85
CA HIS A 115 -8.84 3.23 -16.25
C HIS A 115 -7.54 2.93 -17.02
N SER A 116 -7.53 1.91 -17.89
CA SER A 116 -6.48 1.47 -18.83
C SER A 116 -5.38 0.47 -18.42
N ARG A 117 -5.21 0.04 -17.16
CA ARG A 117 -4.19 -0.99 -16.83
C ARG A 117 -4.81 -2.15 -16.07
N THR A 118 -4.90 -3.31 -16.73
CA THR A 118 -5.28 -4.58 -16.11
C THR A 118 -4.54 -4.77 -14.79
N GLU A 119 -5.18 -5.35 -13.75
CA GLU A 119 -4.53 -5.64 -12.46
C GLU A 119 -3.18 -6.36 -12.65
N ARG A 120 -3.07 -7.21 -13.68
CA ARG A 120 -1.82 -7.85 -14.10
C ARG A 120 -0.74 -6.85 -14.54
N GLY A 121 -1.09 -5.84 -15.33
CA GLY A 121 -0.18 -4.76 -15.73
C GLY A 121 0.27 -3.92 -14.53
N TYR A 122 -0.64 -3.65 -13.58
CA TYR A 122 -0.32 -2.93 -12.35
C TYR A 122 0.62 -3.73 -11.44
N CYS A 123 0.32 -5.00 -11.15
CA CYS A 123 1.19 -5.88 -10.37
C CYS A 123 2.56 -6.08 -11.05
N ARG A 124 2.60 -6.20 -12.39
CA ARG A 124 3.86 -6.35 -13.13
C ARG A 124 4.69 -5.07 -13.07
N ALA A 125 4.08 -3.90 -13.30
CA ALA A 125 4.76 -2.62 -13.20
C ALA A 125 5.25 -2.34 -11.77
N PHE A 126 4.44 -2.67 -10.76
CA PHE A 126 4.80 -2.53 -9.35
C PHE A 126 5.95 -3.46 -8.94
N ASN A 127 5.93 -4.73 -9.35
CA ASN A 127 7.05 -5.65 -9.11
C ASN A 127 8.31 -5.22 -9.87
N LEU A 128 8.17 -4.79 -11.13
CA LEU A 128 9.32 -4.27 -11.88
C LEU A 128 9.93 -3.07 -11.14
N TRP A 129 9.07 -2.17 -10.64
CA TRP A 129 9.49 -1.00 -9.87
C TRP A 129 10.17 -1.35 -8.55
N LEU A 130 9.60 -2.29 -7.78
CA LEU A 130 10.16 -2.78 -6.52
C LEU A 130 11.60 -3.30 -6.67
N PHE A 131 11.85 -4.08 -7.73
CA PHE A 131 13.14 -4.78 -7.91
C PHE A 131 14.13 -4.04 -8.83
N HIS A 132 13.65 -3.13 -9.70
CA HIS A 132 14.49 -2.47 -10.71
C HIS A 132 14.41 -0.93 -10.67
N GLY A 133 13.69 -0.32 -9.72
CA GLY A 133 13.52 1.13 -9.62
C GLY A 133 12.55 1.69 -10.67
N PRO A 134 12.46 3.04 -10.84
CA PRO A 134 11.59 3.66 -11.84
C PRO A 134 11.98 3.25 -13.26
N VAL A 135 11.33 2.20 -13.76
CA VAL A 135 11.44 1.80 -15.16
C VAL A 135 10.56 2.74 -15.97
N CYS A 136 11.19 3.56 -16.82
CA CYS A 136 10.49 4.44 -17.76
C CYS A 136 9.57 3.56 -18.63
N LEU A 137 8.25 3.64 -18.42
CA LEU A 137 7.25 2.89 -19.17
C LEU A 137 7.02 3.51 -20.55
N SER A 138 8.09 3.81 -21.29
CA SER A 138 8.05 4.12 -22.72
C SER A 138 8.25 2.80 -23.50
N GLY A 139 7.19 2.02 -23.70
CA GLY A 139 7.34 0.83 -24.57
C GLY A 139 6.32 -0.30 -24.47
N PHE A 140 5.26 -0.22 -23.66
CA PHE A 140 4.20 -1.22 -23.71
C PHE A 140 3.15 -0.82 -24.76
N SER A 141 3.41 -1.12 -26.03
CA SER A 141 2.32 -1.32 -27.00
C SER A 141 1.57 -2.59 -26.61
N ALA A 142 0.25 -2.48 -26.50
CA ALA A 142 -0.64 -3.62 -26.33
C ALA A 142 -0.64 -4.50 -27.58
N PRO A 143 -0.74 -5.84 -27.47
CA PRO A 143 -1.12 -6.69 -28.59
C PRO A 143 -2.61 -6.49 -28.94
#